data_AF-A0A101GZA2-F1
#
_entry.id   AF-A0A101GZA2-F1
#
_cell.length_a   1.000
_cell.length_b   1.000
_cell.length_c   1.000
_cell.angle_alpha   90.00
_cell.angle_beta   90.00
_cell.angle_gamma   90.00
#
_symmetry.space_group_name_H-M   'P 1'
#
loop_
_entity.id
_entity.type
_entity.pdbx_description
1 polymer ?
#
loop_
_entity_poly.entity_id
_entity_poly.type
_entity_poly.pdbx_seq_one_letter_code
_entity_poly.pdbx_strand_id
1 'polypeptide(L)'
;MEFLYARDKRVQELMPDMHRKVVQASRDILSVDRRPYIRDHNFHVSVCPVRVKQGDEFVHPILLTACEWDGSIQMLYWPMDMIPLITDDEGRQVEDFVKDDKVYYNRIVSPGL
;
A
#
# COMPACT_ATOMS: atom_id res chain seq x y z
N MET A 1 -0.61 14.01 -1.87
CA MET A 1 -0.68 13.49 -3.25
C MET A 1 0.73 13.35 -3.85
N GLU A 2 1.50 14.43 -4.06
CA GLU A 2 2.83 14.34 -4.67
C GLU A 2 3.80 13.35 -4.01
N PHE A 3 3.82 13.30 -2.67
CA PHE A 3 4.63 12.34 -1.91
C PHE A 3 4.23 10.87 -2.17
N LEU A 4 2.93 10.59 -2.34
CA LEU A 4 2.44 9.24 -2.65
C LEU A 4 2.88 8.83 -4.05
N TYR A 5 2.71 9.70 -5.04
CA TYR A 5 3.07 9.41 -6.43
C TYR A 5 4.58 9.25 -6.63
N ALA A 6 5.40 10.05 -5.95
CA ALA A 6 6.85 9.90 -6.00
C ALA A 6 7.31 8.55 -5.41
N ARG A 7 6.65 8.07 -4.35
CA ARG A 7 6.94 6.76 -3.76
C ARG A 7 6.48 5.62 -4.65
N ASP A 8 5.27 5.71 -5.16
CA ASP A 8 4.69 4.73 -6.07
C ASP A 8 5.60 4.48 -7.27
N LYS A 9 6.10 5.55 -7.91
CA LYS A 9 7.06 5.42 -9.00
C LYS A 9 8.33 4.65 -8.59
N ARG A 10 8.89 4.92 -7.42
CA ARG A 10 10.07 4.18 -6.93
C ARG A 10 9.75 2.72 -6.63
N VAL A 11 8.55 2.42 -6.15
CA VAL A 11 8.08 1.05 -5.91
C VAL A 11 7.93 0.30 -7.23
N GLN A 12 7.38 0.94 -8.27
CA GLN A 12 7.32 0.38 -9.62
C GLN A 12 8.70 0.06 -10.19
N GLU A 13 9.70 0.91 -9.91
CA GLU A 13 11.08 0.73 -10.40
C GLU A 13 11.86 -0.35 -9.63
N LEU A 14 11.77 -0.35 -8.29
CA LEU A 14 12.59 -1.21 -7.43
C LEU A 14 11.93 -2.56 -7.15
N MET A 15 10.61 -2.60 -7.04
CA MET A 15 9.83 -3.77 -6.62
C MET A 15 8.61 -3.99 -7.56
N PRO A 16 8.82 -4.13 -8.88
CA PRO A 16 7.73 -4.17 -9.87
C PRO A 16 6.75 -5.33 -9.66
N ASP A 17 7.22 -6.48 -9.18
CA ASP A 17 6.36 -7.64 -8.93
C ASP A 17 5.46 -7.42 -7.71
N MET A 18 5.99 -6.92 -6.60
CA MET A 18 5.20 -6.47 -5.45
C MET A 18 4.16 -5.44 -5.88
N HIS A 19 4.57 -4.43 -6.64
CA HIS A 19 3.64 -3.42 -7.17
C HIS A 19 2.49 -4.09 -7.94
N ARG A 20 2.78 -4.97 -8.90
CA ARG A 20 1.77 -5.68 -9.70
C ARG A 20 0.82 -6.50 -8.83
N LYS A 21 1.35 -7.23 -7.84
CA LYS A 21 0.56 -8.05 -6.90
C LYS A 21 -0.42 -7.18 -6.10
N VAL A 22 0.05 -6.05 -5.58
CA VAL A 22 -0.76 -5.13 -4.77
C VAL A 22 -1.83 -4.42 -5.60
N VAL A 23 -1.50 -4.04 -6.84
CA VAL A 23 -2.49 -3.49 -7.79
C VAL A 23 -3.60 -4.51 -8.03
N GLN A 24 -3.24 -5.77 -8.30
CA GLN A 24 -4.24 -6.82 -8.53
C GLN A 24 -5.09 -7.08 -7.28
N ALA A 25 -4.47 -7.21 -6.11
CA ALA A 25 -5.20 -7.40 -4.84
C ALA A 25 -6.19 -6.25 -4.56
N SER A 26 -5.77 -5.01 -4.85
CA SER A 26 -6.64 -3.82 -4.74
C SER A 26 -7.82 -3.86 -5.71
N ARG A 27 -7.62 -4.33 -6.94
CA ARG A 27 -8.72 -4.53 -7.91
C ARG A 27 -9.71 -5.58 -7.41
N ASP A 28 -9.19 -6.68 -6.90
CA ASP A 28 -10.00 -7.82 -6.45
C ASP A 28 -10.86 -7.46 -5.23
N ILE A 29 -10.26 -6.84 -4.21
CA ILE A 29 -10.96 -6.48 -2.96
C ILE A 29 -12.05 -5.43 -3.21
N LEU A 30 -11.79 -4.47 -4.10
CA LEU A 30 -12.79 -3.46 -4.50
C LEU A 30 -13.78 -3.99 -5.54
N SER A 31 -13.61 -5.24 -5.99
CA SER A 31 -14.45 -5.89 -6.99
C SER A 31 -14.57 -5.06 -8.29
N VAL A 32 -13.46 -4.43 -8.70
CA VAL A 32 -13.42 -3.50 -9.85
C VAL A 32 -13.98 -4.17 -11.10
N ASP A 33 -13.51 -5.37 -11.42
CA ASP A 33 -13.90 -6.07 -12.65
C ASP A 33 -15.36 -6.53 -12.66
N ARG A 34 -16.00 -6.62 -11.48
CA ARG A 34 -17.43 -6.94 -11.33
C ARG A 34 -18.31 -5.70 -11.38
N ARG A 35 -17.72 -4.51 -11.39
CA ARG A 35 -18.42 -3.22 -11.37
C ARG A 35 -18.08 -2.45 -12.65
N PRO A 36 -18.89 -2.57 -13.72
CA PRO A 36 -18.63 -1.93 -15.01
C PRO A 36 -18.34 -0.43 -14.87
N TYR A 37 -19.08 0.25 -13.98
CA TYR A 37 -18.84 1.66 -13.71
C TYR A 37 -17.45 1.95 -13.15
N ILE A 38 -16.84 1.10 -12.32
CA ILE A 38 -15.45 1.34 -11.85
C ILE A 38 -14.46 0.96 -12.95
N ARG A 39 -14.68 -0.20 -13.56
CA ARG A 39 -13.79 -0.76 -14.58
C ARG A 39 -13.57 0.18 -15.75
N ASP A 40 -14.64 0.86 -16.18
CA ASP A 40 -14.63 1.70 -17.38
C ASP A 40 -14.10 3.13 -17.09
N HIS A 41 -13.85 3.50 -15.82
CA HIS A 41 -13.39 4.84 -15.39
C HIS A 41 -11.89 4.90 -15.05
N ASN A 42 -11.05 4.14 -15.76
CA ASN A 42 -9.59 4.16 -15.62
C ASN A 42 -9.10 4.02 -14.16
N PHE A 43 -9.54 2.94 -13.50
CA PHE A 43 -9.11 2.61 -12.14
C PHE A 43 -7.58 2.61 -11.99
N HIS A 44 -7.06 3.48 -11.12
CA HIS A 44 -5.63 3.63 -10.83
C HIS A 44 -5.33 3.23 -9.39
N VAL A 45 -4.14 2.69 -9.15
CA VAL A 45 -3.65 2.33 -7.82
C VAL A 45 -2.24 2.85 -7.67
N SER A 46 -2.00 3.64 -6.63
CA SER A 46 -0.67 4.06 -6.21
C SER A 46 -0.29 3.37 -4.91
N VAL A 47 0.88 2.73 -4.86
CA VAL A 47 1.39 1.94 -3.73
C VAL A 47 2.46 2.73 -2.97
N CYS A 48 2.24 2.92 -1.67
CA CYS A 48 3.13 3.69 -0.82
C CYS A 48 3.50 2.90 0.45
N PRO A 49 4.71 2.33 0.50
CA PRO A 49 5.28 1.80 1.73
C PRO A 49 5.39 2.90 2.78
N VAL A 50 5.02 2.59 4.01
CA VAL A 50 5.16 3.49 5.15
C VAL A 50 5.63 2.76 6.39
N ARG A 51 6.46 3.44 7.19
CA ARG A 51 6.75 3.01 8.57
C ARG A 51 5.48 3.05 9.38
N VAL A 52 5.33 2.08 10.28
CA VAL A 52 4.25 2.07 11.26
C VAL A 52 4.85 2.28 12.64
N LYS A 53 4.27 3.22 13.39
CA LYS A 53 4.55 3.42 14.81
C LYS A 53 3.37 2.90 15.63
N GLN A 54 3.65 2.08 16.63
CA GLN A 54 2.69 1.57 17.60
C GLN A 54 3.17 1.94 19.00
N GLY A 55 2.52 2.93 19.62
CA GLY A 55 3.03 3.55 20.84
C GLY A 55 4.38 4.22 20.58
N ASP A 56 5.43 3.76 21.26
CA ASP A 56 6.80 4.24 21.10
C ASP A 56 7.70 3.36 20.22
N GLU A 57 7.16 2.26 19.70
CA GLU A 57 7.91 1.30 18.90
C GLU A 57 7.58 1.41 17.41
N PHE A 58 8.57 1.10 16.58
CA PHE A 58 8.35 0.88 15.15
C PHE A 58 8.14 -0.62 14.91
N VAL A 59 7.10 -0.93 14.16
CA VAL A 59 6.74 -2.31 13.78
C VAL A 59 6.90 -2.50 12.28
N HIS A 60 6.58 -3.69 11.77
CA HIS A 60 6.67 -3.98 10.35
C HIS A 60 5.92 -2.93 9.51
N PRO A 61 6.55 -2.43 8.43
CA PRO A 61 5.91 -1.50 7.51
C PRO A 61 4.61 -2.07 6.93
N ILE A 62 3.81 -1.17 6.37
CA ILE A 62 2.62 -1.54 5.59
C ILE A 62 2.68 -0.87 4.22
N LEU A 63 1.88 -1.37 3.29
CA LEU A 63 1.63 -0.71 2.02
C LEU A 63 0.29 0.04 2.10
N LEU A 64 0.36 1.37 2.09
CA LEU A 64 -0.81 2.21 1.87
C LEU A 64 -1.08 2.28 0.37
N THR A 65 -2.30 2.00 -0.04
CA THR A 65 -2.67 2.10 -1.46
C THR A 65 -3.80 3.09 -1.64
N ALA A 66 -3.56 4.12 -2.47
CA ALA A 66 -4.61 5.01 -2.94
C ALA A 66 -5.20 4.42 -4.22
N CYS A 67 -6.48 4.08 -4.18
CA CYS A 67 -7.24 3.56 -5.32
C CYS A 67 -8.17 4.67 -5.83
N GLU A 68 -8.02 5.07 -7.08
CA GLU A 68 -8.72 6.21 -7.67
C GLU A 68 -9.53 5.80 -8.90
N TRP A 69 -10.79 6.26 -8.97
CA TRP A 69 -11.67 6.11 -10.13
C TRP A 69 -12.77 7.16 -10.08
N ASP A 70 -13.17 7.72 -11.22
CA ASP A 70 -14.30 8.67 -11.34
C ASP A 70 -14.36 9.74 -10.21
N GLY A 71 -13.24 10.41 -9.94
CA GLY A 71 -13.14 11.43 -8.88
C GLY A 71 -13.28 10.90 -7.44
N SER A 72 -13.45 9.58 -7.26
CA SER A 72 -13.46 8.89 -5.97
C SER A 72 -12.08 8.38 -5.63
N ILE A 73 -11.72 8.46 -4.34
CA ILE A 73 -10.47 7.94 -3.79
C ILE A 73 -10.81 7.04 -2.60
N GLN A 74 -10.28 5.82 -2.59
CA GLN A 74 -10.31 4.93 -1.44
C GLN A 74 -8.90 4.53 -1.03
N MET A 75 -8.64 4.55 0.28
CA MET A 75 -7.37 4.12 0.86
C MET A 75 -7.53 2.70 1.38
N LEU A 76 -6.65 1.80 0.94
CA LEU A 76 -6.51 0.47 1.53
C LEU A 76 -5.17 0.35 2.26
N TYR A 77 -5.14 -0.55 3.23
CA TYR A 77 -4.00 -0.83 4.08
C TYR A 77 -3.67 -2.31 3.92
N TRP A 78 -2.46 -2.59 3.46
CA TRP A 78 -1.99 -3.97 3.31
C TRP A 78 -0.86 -4.24 4.30
N PRO A 79 -1.14 -5.01 5.36
CA PRO A 79 -0.09 -5.59 6.18
C PRO A 79 0.81 -6.48 5.32
N MET A 80 2.12 -6.33 5.49
CA MET A 80 3.11 -7.05 4.68
C MET A 80 3.01 -8.56 4.85
N ASP A 81 2.59 -9.01 6.04
CA ASP A 81 2.32 -10.41 6.41
C ASP A 81 0.99 -10.95 5.85
N MET A 82 0.07 -10.08 5.44
CA MET A 82 -1.22 -10.46 4.84
C MET A 82 -1.18 -10.59 3.31
N ILE A 83 -0.07 -10.22 2.68
CA ILE A 83 0.12 -10.47 1.24
C ILE A 83 0.91 -11.77 1.12
N PRO A 84 0.28 -12.93 0.83
CA PRO A 84 0.96 -14.23 0.71
C PRO A 84 1.92 -14.31 -0.51
N LEU A 85 2.21 -13.17 -1.13
CA LEU A 85 2.95 -13.04 -2.37
C LEU A 85 4.20 -12.15 -2.21
N ILE A 86 4.47 -11.59 -1.03
CA ILE A 86 5.71 -10.85 -0.78
C ILE A 86 6.76 -11.84 -0.27
N THR A 87 7.85 -11.95 -1.00
CA THR A 87 9.01 -12.73 -0.57
C THR A 87 9.73 -12.04 0.59
N ASP A 88 10.47 -12.78 1.41
CA ASP A 88 11.29 -12.19 2.48
C ASP A 88 12.23 -11.09 1.96
N ASP A 89 12.67 -11.19 0.71
CA ASP A 89 13.50 -10.19 0.07
C ASP A 89 12.74 -8.89 -0.24
N GLU A 90 11.55 -8.98 -0.84
CA GLU A 90 10.66 -7.83 -1.05
C GLU A 90 10.29 -7.17 0.29
N GLY A 91 10.09 -7.98 1.34
CA GLY A 91 9.87 -7.50 2.71
C GLY A 91 11.03 -6.66 3.24
N ARG A 92 12.27 -7.17 3.13
CA ARG A 92 13.48 -6.43 3.51
C ARG A 92 13.68 -5.17 2.68
N GLN A 93 13.43 -5.22 1.37
CA GLN A 93 13.51 -4.04 0.51
C GLN A 93 12.51 -2.97 0.92
N VAL A 94 11.29 -3.34 1.32
CA VAL A 94 10.32 -2.41 1.89
C VAL A 94 10.81 -1.82 3.21
N GLU A 95 11.36 -2.62 4.12
CA GLU A 95 11.95 -2.12 5.37
C GLU A 95 13.07 -1.12 5.11
N ASP A 96 14.00 -1.45 4.20
CA ASP A 96 15.08 -0.57 3.77
C ASP A 96 14.57 0.71 3.08
N PHE A 97 13.46 0.61 2.34
CA PHE A 97 12.85 1.74 1.66
C PHE A 97 12.39 2.82 2.65
N VAL A 98 11.83 2.39 3.79
CA VAL A 98 11.18 3.28 4.73
C VAL A 98 11.98 3.55 6.01
N LYS A 99 13.07 2.82 6.30
CA LYS A 99 13.78 2.87 7.60
C LYS A 99 14.16 4.27 8.09
N ASP A 100 14.52 5.17 7.19
CA ASP A 100 14.96 6.54 7.50
C ASP A 100 13.85 7.58 7.32
N ASP A 101 12.62 7.13 7.04
CA ASP A 101 11.49 8.01 6.85
C ASP A 101 11.12 8.75 8.13
N LYS A 102 10.91 10.06 7.98
CA LYS A 102 10.34 10.93 9.01
C LYS A 102 8.81 10.87 9.06
N VAL A 103 8.19 10.31 8.03
CA VAL A 103 6.73 10.14 7.91
C VAL A 103 6.39 8.70 8.26
N TYR A 104 5.44 8.54 9.18
CA TYR A 104 4.98 7.23 9.64
C TYR A 104 3.46 7.23 9.86
N TYR A 105 2.88 6.05 9.72
CA TYR A 105 1.50 5.79 10.07
C TYR A 105 1.41 5.43 11.57
N ASN A 106 0.63 6.20 12.33
CA ASN A 106 0.36 5.91 13.73
C ASN A 106 -0.76 4.87 13.84
N ARG A 107 -0.39 3.66 14.26
CA ARG A 107 -1.37 2.63 14.59
C ARG A 107 -1.83 2.85 16.02
N ILE A 108 -3.04 3.40 16.17
CA ILE A 108 -3.70 3.49 17.48
C ILE A 108 -4.28 2.11 17.77
N VAL A 109 -3.70 1.42 18.77
CA VAL A 109 -4.32 0.22 19.33
C VAL A 109 -5.26 0.69 20.41
N SER A 110 -6.57 0.63 20.14
CA SER A 110 -7.56 0.83 21.19
C SER A 110 -7.41 -0.30 22.20
N PRO A 111 -7.13 -0.02 23.48
CA PRO A 111 -7.10 -1.07 24.49
C PRO A 111 -8.52 -1.60 24.68
N GLY A 112 -8.82 -2.80 24.18
CA GLY A 112 -10.03 -3.55 24.53
C GLY A 112 -11.04 -3.83 23.39
N LEU A 113 -10.60 -4.45 22.30
CA LEU A 113 -11.47 -5.30 21.47
C LEU A 113 -10.96 -6.73 21.51
#